data_AF-A0A7D5RE10-F1
#
_entry.id   AF-A0A7D5RE10-F1
#
_cell.length_a   1.000
_cell.length_b   1.000
_cell.length_c   1.000
_cell.angle_alpha   90.00
_cell.angle_beta   90.00
_cell.angle_gamma   90.00
#
_symmetry.space_group_name_H-M   'P 1'
#
loop_
_entity.id
_entity.type
_entity.pdbx_description
1 polymer ?
#
loop_
_entity_poly.entity_id
_entity_poly.type
_entity_poly.pdbx_seq_one_letter_code
_entity_poly.pdbx_strand_id
1 'polypeptide(L)' 'MKYIPPKKLKVLMGLFFGAGIWGIVYSLWIHPMLYLTIFGVINLSLGAMCGYLFLTQEPRSASKSKK' A
#
# COMPACT_ATOMS: atom_id res chain seq x y z
N MET A 1 -11.44 3.77 14.42
CA MET A 1 -11.15 3.13 13.12
C MET A 1 -11.42 1.64 13.23
N LYS A 2 -12.04 1.00 12.22
CA LYS A 2 -12.30 -0.44 12.24
C LYS A 2 -10.98 -1.19 12.03
N TYR A 3 -10.65 -2.13 12.93
CA TYR A 3 -9.43 -2.92 12.85
C TYR A 3 -9.39 -3.75 11.56
N ILE A 4 -8.31 -3.63 10.80
CA ILE A 4 -8.07 -4.39 9.58
C ILE A 4 -7.02 -5.46 9.90
N PRO A 5 -7.21 -6.73 9.51
CA PRO A 5 -6.20 -7.76 9.77
C PRO A 5 -4.86 -7.39 9.12
N PRO A 6 -3.73 -7.45 9.84
CA PRO A 6 -2.42 -7.02 9.33
C PRO A 6 -1.98 -7.81 8.09
N LYS A 7 -2.39 -9.08 7.97
CA LYS A 7 -2.17 -9.88 6.75
C LYS A 7 -2.82 -9.26 5.51
N LYS A 8 -4.06 -8.79 5.62
CA LYS A 8 -4.78 -8.16 4.50
C LYS A 8 -4.14 -6.83 4.12
N LEU A 9 -3.75 -6.05 5.13
CA LEU A 9 -3.12 -4.74 4.90
C LEU A 9 -1.74 -4.87 4.25
N LYS A 10 -0.98 -5.89 4.62
CA LYS A 10 0.33 -6.21 4.02
C LYS A 10 0.21 -6.66 2.56
N VAL A 11 -0.80 -7.47 2.24
CA VAL A 11 -1.11 -7.85 0.84
C VAL A 11 -1.56 -6.63 0.03
N LEU A 12 -2.45 -5.81 0.58
CA LEU A 12 -2.96 -4.61 -0.08
C LEU A 12 -1.84 -3.59 -0.37
N MET A 13 -0.96 -3.39 0.62
CA MET A 13 0.25 -2.57 0.45
C MET A 13 1.12 -3.09 -0.69
N GLY A 14 1.43 -4.40 -0.71
CA GLY A 14 2.23 -5.01 -1.77
C GLY A 14 1.59 -4.87 -3.16
N LEU A 15 0.28 -5.05 -3.26
CA LEU A 15 -0.46 -4.90 -4.52
C LEU A 15 -0.37 -3.46 -5.06
N PHE A 16 -0.58 -2.48 -4.19
CA PHE A 16 -0.55 -1.06 -4.57
C PHE A 16 0.85 -0.58 -4.93
N PHE A 17 1.88 -0.96 -4.17
CA PHE A 17 3.26 -0.64 -4.53
C PHE A 17 3.70 -1.34 -5.81
N GLY A 18 3.37 -2.62 -5.97
CA GLY A 18 3.71 -3.38 -7.17
C GLY A 18 3.06 -2.79 -8.42
N ALA A 19 1.74 -2.56 -8.39
CA ALA A 19 1.02 -1.95 -9.50
C ALA A 19 1.46 -0.50 -9.77
N GLY A 20 1.75 0.27 -8.71
CA GLY A 20 2.23 1.65 -8.82
C GLY A 20 3.59 1.75 -9.50
N ILE A 21 4.57 0.97 -9.04
CA ILE A 21 5.92 0.92 -9.62
C ILE A 21 5.84 0.43 -11.07
N TRP A 22 5.10 -0.67 -11.32
CA TRP A 22 4.95 -1.21 -12.66
C TRP A 22 4.30 -0.22 -13.62
N GLY A 23 3.24 0.49 -13.19
CA GLY A 23 2.57 1.50 -14.01
C GLY A 23 3.47 2.68 -14.37
N ILE A 24 4.30 3.16 -13.43
CA ILE A 24 5.27 4.23 -13.67
C ILE A 24 6.36 3.76 -14.65
N VAL A 25 6.94 2.58 -14.41
CA VAL A 25 7.99 2.02 -15.28
C VAL A 25 7.47 1.79 -16.69
N TYR A 26 6.29 1.17 -16.82
CA TYR A 26 5.65 0.91 -18.11
C TYR A 26 5.37 2.20 -18.87
N SER A 27 4.82 3.21 -18.20
CA SER A 27 4.58 4.51 -18.80
C SER A 27 5.89 5.14 -19.30
N LEU A 28 6.93 5.16 -18.47
CA LEU A 28 8.14 5.89 -18.79
C LEU A 28 9.02 5.19 -19.85
N TRP A 29 9.02 3.85 -19.91
CA TRP A 29 9.92 3.07 -20.77
C TRP A 29 9.25 2.46 -22.01
N ILE A 30 7.96 2.13 -21.95
CA ILE A 30 7.27 1.40 -23.03
C ILE A 30 6.34 2.32 -23.81
N HIS A 31 5.48 3.05 -23.12
CA HIS A 31 4.53 3.94 -23.77
C HIS A 31 4.22 5.18 -22.91
N PRO A 32 4.84 6.34 -23.22
CA PRO A 32 4.74 7.55 -22.41
C PRO A 32 3.32 8.09 -22.39
N MET A 33 2.60 7.70 -21.34
CA MET A 33 1.20 8.03 -21.11
C MET A 33 1.07 8.68 -19.75
N LEU A 34 0.90 10.00 -19.73
CA LEU A 34 0.83 10.78 -18.49
C LEU A 34 -0.22 10.24 -17.50
N TYR A 35 -1.36 9.74 -17.99
CA TYR A 35 -2.38 9.15 -17.14
C TYR A 35 -1.91 7.89 -16.40
N LEU A 36 -1.07 7.04 -17.01
CA LEU A 36 -0.52 5.84 -16.37
C LEU A 36 0.47 6.21 -15.27
N THR A 37 1.28 7.24 -15.48
CA THR A 37 2.19 7.77 -14.46
C THR A 37 1.40 8.33 -13.27
N ILE A 38 0.36 9.13 -13.52
CA ILE A 38 -0.51 9.67 -12.46
C ILE A 38 -1.19 8.53 -11.71
N PHE A 39 -1.71 7.52 -12.41
CA PHE A 39 -2.33 6.35 -11.80
C PHE A 39 -1.34 5.55 -10.94
N GLY A 40 -0.10 5.44 -11.41
CA GLY A 40 0.99 4.81 -10.67
C GLY A 40 1.36 5.56 -9.38
N VAL A 41 1.41 6.89 -9.43
CA VAL A 41 1.64 7.76 -8.25
C VAL A 41 0.49 7.64 -7.24
N ILE A 42 -0.76 7.59 -7.71
CA ILE A 42 -1.93 7.37 -6.84
C ILE A 42 -1.82 6.01 -6.13
N ASN A 43 -1.48 4.95 -6.87
CA ASN A 43 -1.26 3.62 -6.30
C ASN A 43 -0.10 3.60 -5.29
N LEU A 44 1.00 4.29 -5.58
CA LEU A 44 2.12 4.44 -4.64
C LEU A 44 1.66 5.13 -3.34
N SER A 45 0.82 6.16 -3.47
CA SER A 45 0.28 6.91 -2.33
C SER A 45 -0.69 6.07 -1.48
N LEU A 46 -1.54 5.28 -2.14
CA LEU A 46 -2.42 4.30 -1.47
C LEU A 46 -1.61 3.20 -0.76
N GLY A 47 -0.53 2.73 -1.39
CA GLY A 47 0.42 1.80 -0.78
C GLY A 47 1.08 2.40 0.46
N ALA A 48 1.55 3.64 0.39
CA ALA A 48 2.11 4.38 1.52
C ALA A 48 1.08 4.58 2.64
N MET A 49 -0.18 4.90 2.30
CA MET A 49 -1.26 5.03 3.28
C MET A 49 -1.58 3.68 3.96
N CYS A 50 -1.57 2.58 3.21
CA CYS A 50 -1.71 1.23 3.77
C CYS A 50 -0.53 0.89 4.70
N GLY A 51 0.69 1.26 4.34
CA GLY A 51 1.88 1.13 5.19
C GLY A 51 1.78 1.96 6.47
N TYR A 52 1.31 3.21 6.36
CA TYR A 52 1.06 4.07 7.51
C TYR A 52 0.02 3.45 8.46
N LEU A 53 -1.09 2.94 7.92
CA LEU A 53 -2.08 2.21 8.71
C LEU A 53 -1.50 0.93 9.31
N PHE A 54 -0.60 0.23 8.61
CA PHE A 54 0.04 -0.97 9.13
C PHE A 54 0.96 -0.66 10.32
N LEU A 55 1.65 0.46 10.30
CA LEU A 55 2.54 0.91 11.38
C LEU A 55 1.78 1.53 12.56
N THR A 56 0.68 2.25 12.29
CA THR A 56 -0.10 2.96 13.33
C THR A 56 -1.24 2.14 13.91
N GLN A 57 -1.60 1.00 13.31
CA GLN A 57 -2.51 0.05 13.94
C GLN A 57 -1.83 -0.58 15.15
N GLU A 58 -2.14 -0.07 16.35
CA GLU A 58 -1.79 -0.75 17.59
C GLU A 58 -2.28 -2.21 17.53
N PRO A 59 -1.40 -3.19 17.78
CA PRO A 59 -1.79 -4.57 17.73
C PRO A 59 -2.83 -4.80 18.83
N ARG A 60 -3.98 -5.39 18.47
CA ARG A 60 -4.94 -5.95 19.46
C ARG A 60 -4.28 -6.98 20.40
N SER A 61 -3.03 -7.39 20.11
CA SER A 61 -2.17 -8.24 20.91
C SER A 61 -1.42 -7.52 22.05
N ALA A 62 -1.31 -6.19 22.07
CA ALA A 62 -0.75 -5.49 23.24
C ALA A 62 -1.62 -5.69 24.50
N SER A 63 -2.89 -6.09 24.35
CA SER A 63 -3.78 -6.45 25.47
C SER A 63 -3.82 -7.95 25.79
N LYS A 64 -2.99 -8.80 25.16
CA LYS A 64 -2.92 -10.25 25.46
C LYS A 64 -1.53 -10.78 25.80
N SER A 65 -0.59 -9.91 26.17
CA SER A 65 0.67 -10.30 26.82
C SER A 65 0.75 -9.72 28.24
N LYS A 66 -0.24 -10.05 29.05
CA LYS A 66 -0.22 -10.00 30.52
C LYS A 66 -0.87 -11.31 30.96
N LYS A 67 -0.12 -12.40 30.92
CA LYS A 67 -0.41 -13.62 31.67
C LYS A 67 0.86 -14.00 32.41
#